data_AF-A0A956DNP5-F1
#
_entry.id   AF-A0A956DNP5-F1
#
_cell.length_a   1.000
_cell.length_b   1.000
_cell.length_c   1.000
_cell.angle_alpha   90.00
_cell.angle_beta   90.00
_cell.angle_gamma   90.00
#
_symmetry.space_group_name_H-M   'P 1'
#
loop_
_entity.id
_entity.type
_entity.pdbx_description
1 polymer ?
#
loop_
_entity_poly.entity_id
_entity_poly.type
_entity_poly.pdbx_seq_one_letter_code
_entity_poly.pdbx_strand_id
1 'polypeptide(L)'
;MTALPRHLLPDNAEIRDGALYVAGVAIEPLAERFGTPLFVYDEAHMRARCREARAAFGDGVSYATKAFLCKAMARLAHEEGLHLDVASGGEMHVALAAGVPADRLVLHGNNK
;
A
#
# COMPACT_ATOMS: atom_id res chain seq x y z
N MET A 1 8.71 24.50 16.93
CA MET A 1 8.29 23.55 15.87
C MET A 1 6.85 23.18 16.12
N THR A 2 5.97 23.34 15.13
CA THR A 2 4.58 22.90 15.24
C THR A 2 4.55 21.37 15.15
N ALA A 3 3.81 20.70 16.03
CA ALA A 3 3.62 19.25 15.94
C ALA A 3 2.96 18.89 14.60
N LEU A 4 3.42 17.82 13.96
CA LEU A 4 2.78 17.27 12.76
C LEU A 4 1.33 16.86 13.08
N PRO A 5 0.33 17.31 12.31
CA PRO A 5 -1.05 16.86 12.49
C PRO A 5 -1.14 15.34 12.35
N ARG A 6 -1.72 14.66 13.34
CA ARG A 6 -1.78 13.19 13.37
C ARG A 6 -2.51 12.58 12.17
N HIS A 7 -3.49 13.29 11.59
CA HIS A 7 -4.23 12.83 10.41
C HIS A 7 -3.39 12.77 9.12
N LEU A 8 -2.16 13.30 9.14
CA LEU A 8 -1.21 13.19 8.02
C LEU A 8 -0.26 11.99 8.16
N LEU A 9 -0.31 11.27 9.28
CA LEU A 9 0.48 10.07 9.54
C LEU A 9 -0.38 8.82 9.29
N PRO A 10 0.23 7.62 9.17
CA PRO A 10 -0.53 6.37 9.14
C PRO A 10 -1.45 6.23 10.36
N ASP A 11 -2.59 5.55 10.19
CA ASP A 11 -3.62 5.42 11.23
C ASP A 11 -3.07 4.83 12.55
N ASN A 12 -2.07 3.95 12.48
CA ASN A 12 -1.45 3.32 13.65
C ASN A 12 -0.14 3.99 14.07
N ALA A 13 0.01 5.28 13.77
CA ALA A 13 1.14 6.08 14.22
C ALA A 13 0.91 6.64 15.64
N GLU A 14 1.90 6.49 16.52
CA GLU A 14 1.86 6.97 17.89
C GLU A 14 3.17 7.67 18.27
N ILE A 15 3.10 8.69 19.13
CA ILE A 15 4.28 9.31 19.74
C ILE A 15 4.29 8.94 21.22
N ARG A 16 5.34 8.25 21.67
CA ARG A 16 5.54 7.82 23.06
C ARG A 16 6.88 8.38 23.53
N ASP A 17 6.86 9.20 24.59
CA ASP A 17 8.07 9.80 25.17
C ASP A 17 9.00 10.50 24.15
N GLY A 18 8.42 11.09 23.09
CA GLY A 18 9.15 11.78 22.03
C GLY A 18 9.61 10.92 20.86
N ALA A 19 9.47 9.60 20.92
CA ALA A 19 9.78 8.67 19.83
C ALA A 19 8.54 8.34 18.98
N LEU A 20 8.72 8.21 17.66
CA LEU A 20 7.65 7.83 16.73
C LEU A 20 7.57 6.30 16.61
N TYR A 21 6.34 5.79 16.73
CA TYR A 21 6.00 4.40 16.48
C TYR A 21 5.03 4.33 15.31
N VAL A 22 5.19 3.33 14.44
CA VAL A 22 4.23 2.97 13.40
C VAL A 22 3.87 1.50 13.58
N ALA A 23 2.57 1.20 13.72
CA ALA A 23 2.07 -0.14 14.01
C ALA A 23 2.75 -0.79 15.24
N GLY A 24 3.03 0.02 16.27
CA GLY A 24 3.69 -0.42 17.50
C GLY A 24 5.21 -0.61 17.40
N VAL A 25 5.83 -0.35 16.25
CA VAL A 25 7.27 -0.47 16.04
C VAL A 25 7.92 0.92 16.05
N ALA A 26 8.94 1.11 16.90
CA ALA A 26 9.70 2.36 16.94
C ALA A 26 10.48 2.57 15.63
N ILE A 27 10.52 3.80 15.13
CA ILE A 27 11.18 4.12 13.85
C ILE A 27 12.71 4.11 13.97
N GLU A 28 13.26 4.52 15.11
CA GLU A 28 14.72 4.63 15.31
C GLU A 28 15.42 3.27 15.16
N PRO A 29 14.96 2.16 15.79
CA PRO A 29 15.53 0.84 15.56
C PRO A 29 15.38 0.33 14.12
N LEU A 30 14.34 0.76 13.38
CA LEU A 30 14.20 0.42 11.96
C LEU A 30 15.27 1.12 11.13
N ALA A 31 15.53 2.40 11.41
CA ALA A 31 16.58 3.16 10.73
C ALA A 31 17.98 2.57 10.99
N GLU A 32 18.27 2.15 12.22
CA GLU A 32 19.53 1.46 12.55
C GLU A 32 19.66 0.12 11.83
N ARG A 33 18.58 -0.68 11.82
CA ARG A 33 18.59 -2.03 11.24
C ARG A 33 18.64 -2.04 9.71
N PHE A 34 17.88 -1.16 9.06
CA PHE A 34 17.68 -1.17 7.61
C PHE A 34 18.40 -0.03 6.87
N GLY A 35 19.01 0.90 7.60
CA GLY A 35 19.66 2.09 7.04
C GLY A 35 18.66 3.17 6.61
N THR A 36 19.18 4.29 6.11
CA THR A 36 18.39 5.42 5.62
C THR A 36 18.87 5.90 4.26
N PRO A 37 17.98 6.38 3.36
CA PRO A 37 16.53 6.60 3.55
C PRO A 37 15.72 5.28 3.55
N LEU A 38 14.66 5.22 4.38
CA LEU A 38 13.80 4.05 4.55
C LEU A 38 12.33 4.42 4.35
N PHE A 39 11.62 3.64 3.53
CA PHE A 39 10.16 3.69 3.44
C PHE A 39 9.54 2.66 4.39
N VAL A 40 8.69 3.13 5.30
CA VAL A 40 7.94 2.27 6.23
C VAL A 40 6.47 2.34 5.85
N TYR A 41 5.92 1.21 5.41
CA TYR A 41 4.51 1.07 5.07
C TYR A 41 3.78 0.38 6.24
N ASP A 42 2.72 1.03 6.74
CA ASP A 42 1.78 0.43 7.68
C ASP A 42 0.78 -0.43 6.90
N GLU A 43 0.97 -1.75 6.93
CA GLU A 43 0.10 -2.70 6.22
C GLU A 43 -1.37 -2.59 6.65
N ALA A 44 -1.65 -2.40 7.94
CA ALA A 44 -3.01 -2.32 8.45
C ALA A 44 -3.71 -1.05 7.96
N HIS A 45 -2.99 0.07 7.90
CA HIS A 45 -3.49 1.30 7.28
C HIS A 45 -3.81 1.10 5.79
N MET A 46 -2.90 0.49 5.02
CA MET A 46 -3.12 0.24 3.59
C MET A 46 -4.33 -0.66 3.35
N ARG A 47 -4.46 -1.75 4.12
CA ARG A 47 -5.63 -2.64 4.09
C ARG A 47 -6.92 -1.91 4.48
N ALA A 48 -6.87 -1.02 5.47
CA ALA A 48 -8.03 -0.21 5.84
C ALA A 48 -8.49 0.68 4.67
N ARG A 49 -7.58 1.34 3.96
CA ARG A 49 -7.93 2.14 2.76
C ARG A 49 -8.57 1.28 1.66
N CYS A 50 -8.08 0.06 1.44
CA CYS A 50 -8.70 -0.89 0.52
C CYS A 50 -10.15 -1.23 0.91
N ARG A 51 -10.38 -1.56 2.19
CA ARG A 51 -11.72 -1.90 2.71
C ARG A 51 -12.68 -0.72 2.64
N GLU A 52 -12.23 0.48 2.96
CA GLU A 52 -13.04 1.70 2.85
C GLU A 52 -13.48 1.95 1.41
N ALA A 53 -12.56 1.84 0.44
CA ALA A 53 -12.90 2.00 -0.97
C ALA A 53 -13.93 0.96 -1.43
N ARG A 54 -13.74 -0.31 -1.06
CA ARG A 54 -14.72 -1.37 -1.36
C ARG A 54 -16.08 -1.14 -0.70
N ALA A 55 -16.10 -0.70 0.56
CA ALA A 55 -17.35 -0.41 1.27
C ALA A 55 -18.12 0.75 0.61
N ALA A 56 -17.40 1.75 0.08
CA ALA A 56 -18.01 2.91 -0.57
C ALA A 56 -18.48 2.63 -2.00
N PHE A 57 -17.74 1.81 -2.77
CA PHE A 57 -17.95 1.68 -4.23
C PHE A 57 -18.32 0.27 -4.71
N GLY A 58 -18.18 -0.77 -3.87
CA GLY A 58 -18.55 -2.14 -4.20
C GLY A 58 -17.45 -2.95 -4.91
N ASP A 59 -17.87 -3.94 -5.72
CA ASP A 59 -16.96 -4.73 -6.56
C ASP A 59 -16.50 -3.93 -7.79
N GLY A 60 -15.33 -4.27 -8.33
CA GLY A 60 -14.71 -3.56 -9.45
C GLY A 60 -13.86 -2.35 -9.06
N VAL A 61 -13.71 -2.06 -7.77
CA VAL A 61 -12.71 -1.08 -7.30
C VAL A 61 -11.32 -1.59 -7.61
N SER A 62 -10.56 -0.78 -8.35
CA SER A 62 -9.19 -1.11 -8.77
C SER A 62 -8.16 -0.30 -8.02
N TYR A 63 -7.12 -0.98 -7.51
CA TYR A 63 -5.89 -0.32 -7.08
C TYR A 63 -5.05 0.05 -8.30
N ALA A 64 -4.73 1.34 -8.45
CA ALA A 64 -3.88 1.83 -9.54
C ALA A 64 -2.41 1.53 -9.25
N THR A 65 -1.82 0.55 -9.95
CA THR A 65 -0.48 0.05 -9.61
C THR A 65 0.65 1.05 -9.84
N LYS A 66 0.40 2.08 -10.66
CA LYS A 66 1.31 3.23 -10.84
C LYS A 66 1.64 3.99 -9.55
N ALA A 67 0.80 3.90 -8.51
CA ALA A 67 1.06 4.56 -7.23
C ALA A 67 2.24 3.90 -6.50
N PHE A 68 2.23 2.57 -6.43
CA PHE A 68 3.31 1.73 -5.91
C PHE A 68 2.99 0.27 -6.23
N LEU A 69 3.94 -0.46 -6.83
CA LEU A 69 3.74 -1.88 -7.15
C LEU A 69 4.95 -2.72 -6.72
N CYS A 70 4.66 -3.75 -5.95
CA CYS A 70 5.53 -4.90 -5.73
C CYS A 70 4.63 -6.13 -5.51
N LYS A 71 5.21 -7.34 -5.44
CA LYS A 71 4.40 -8.55 -5.23
C LYS A 71 3.59 -8.52 -3.93
N ALA A 72 4.15 -7.95 -2.85
CA ALA A 72 3.44 -7.83 -1.58
C ALA A 72 2.24 -6.89 -1.69
N MET A 73 2.39 -5.73 -2.35
CA MET A 73 1.29 -4.79 -2.56
C MET A 73 0.21 -5.36 -3.47
N ALA A 74 0.60 -6.03 -4.56
CA ALA A 74 -0.34 -6.68 -5.47
C ALA A 74 -1.19 -7.74 -4.76
N ARG A 75 -0.54 -8.59 -3.96
CA ARG A 75 -1.22 -9.60 -3.14
C ARG A 75 -2.13 -8.95 -2.09
N LEU A 76 -1.66 -7.91 -1.39
CA LEU A 76 -2.46 -7.20 -0.39
C LEU A 76 -3.75 -6.64 -1.00
N ALA A 77 -3.66 -5.90 -2.10
CA ALA A 77 -4.84 -5.34 -2.77
C ALA A 77 -5.82 -6.45 -3.19
N HIS A 78 -5.30 -7.55 -3.74
CA HIS A 78 -6.12 -8.69 -4.14
C HIS A 78 -6.78 -9.43 -2.96
N GLU A 79 -6.05 -9.66 -1.86
CA GLU A 79 -6.60 -10.25 -0.63
C GLU A 79 -7.70 -9.37 -0.01
N GLU A 80 -7.55 -8.05 -0.10
CA GLU A 80 -8.60 -7.11 0.30
C GLU A 80 -9.73 -7.02 -0.73
N GLY A 81 -9.69 -7.79 -1.83
CA GLY A 81 -10.77 -7.92 -2.81
C GLY A 81 -10.82 -6.81 -3.87
N LEU A 82 -9.74 -6.06 -4.06
CA LEU A 82 -9.62 -5.08 -5.15
C LEU A 82 -9.19 -5.78 -6.44
N HIS A 83 -9.57 -5.19 -7.56
CA HIS A 83 -8.95 -5.41 -8.86
C HIS A 83 -7.63 -4.62 -8.93
N LEU A 84 -6.78 -4.90 -9.93
CA LEU A 84 -5.55 -4.13 -10.16
C LEU A 84 -5.61 -3.47 -11.54
N ASP A 85 -5.49 -2.14 -11.56
CA ASP A 85 -5.27 -1.36 -12.78
C ASP A 85 -3.78 -1.33 -13.08
N VAL A 86 -3.37 -2.06 -14.12
CA VAL A 86 -1.99 -2.17 -14.61
C VAL A 86 -1.81 -1.40 -15.91
N ALA A 87 -0.70 -0.67 -16.06
CA ALA A 87 -0.45 0.21 -17.21
C ALA A 87 0.60 -0.30 -18.20
N SER A 88 1.27 -1.42 -17.91
CA SER A 88 2.33 -1.98 -18.76
C SER A 88 2.44 -3.51 -18.62
N GLY A 89 3.13 -4.14 -19.58
CA GLY A 89 3.46 -5.57 -19.48
C GLY A 89 4.30 -5.93 -18.25
N GLY A 90 5.15 -5.01 -17.77
CA GLY A 90 5.94 -5.20 -16.55
C GLY A 90 5.07 -5.19 -15.28
N GLU A 91 4.10 -4.29 -15.20
CA GLU A 91 3.15 -4.25 -14.09
C GLU A 91 2.25 -5.49 -14.07
N MET A 92 1.74 -5.89 -15.24
CA MET A 92 0.97 -7.12 -15.40
C MET A 92 1.79 -8.34 -14.97
N HIS A 93 3.07 -8.42 -15.37
CA HIS A 93 3.95 -9.51 -14.97
C HIS A 93 4.11 -9.59 -13.44
N VAL A 94 4.34 -8.46 -12.76
CA VAL A 94 4.47 -8.43 -11.28
C VAL A 94 3.17 -8.86 -10.59
N ALA A 95 2.02 -8.42 -11.09
CA ALA A 95 0.72 -8.78 -10.52
C ALA A 95 0.43 -10.29 -10.66
N LEU A 96 0.66 -10.85 -11.85
CA LEU A 96 0.51 -12.30 -12.10
C LEU A 96 1.50 -13.11 -11.25
N ALA A 97 2.75 -12.65 -11.14
CA ALA A 97 3.77 -13.30 -10.30
C ALA A 97 3.47 -13.21 -8.79
N ALA A 98 2.57 -12.31 -8.38
CA ALA A 98 2.05 -12.21 -7.02
C ALA A 98 0.86 -13.14 -6.75
N GLY A 99 0.37 -13.86 -7.78
CA GLY A 99 -0.78 -14.76 -7.69
C GLY A 99 -2.12 -14.08 -7.94
N VAL A 100 -2.15 -12.83 -8.43
CA VAL A 100 -3.40 -12.16 -8.78
C VAL A 100 -3.96 -12.80 -10.07
N PRO A 101 -5.20 -13.31 -10.07
CA PRO A 101 -5.84 -13.85 -11.27
C PRO A 101 -5.95 -12.81 -12.39
N ALA A 102 -5.76 -13.24 -13.65
CA ALA A 102 -5.78 -12.32 -14.79
C ALA A 102 -7.15 -11.64 -14.99
N ASP A 103 -8.24 -12.30 -14.61
CA ASP A 103 -9.61 -11.76 -14.62
C ASP A 103 -9.86 -10.68 -13.56
N ARG A 104 -8.88 -10.43 -12.67
CA ARG A 104 -8.85 -9.33 -11.71
C ARG A 104 -7.95 -8.17 -12.14
N LEU A 105 -7.41 -8.20 -13.36
CA LEU A 105 -6.56 -7.14 -13.90
C LEU A 105 -7.32 -6.29 -14.94
N VAL A 106 -7.10 -4.98 -14.90
CA VAL A 106 -7.57 -4.03 -15.91
C VAL A 106 -6.34 -3.42 -16.60
N LEU A 107 -6.15 -3.69 -17.89
CA LEU A 107 -4.99 -3.20 -18.65
C LEU A 107 -5.23 -1.81 -19.25
N HIS A 108 -4.63 -0.80 -18.65
CA HIS A 108 -4.52 0.56 -19.18
C HIS A 108 -3.28 0.74 -20.05
N GLY A 109 -3.09 1.95 -20.59
CA GLY A 109 -1.97 2.32 -21.46
C GLY A 109 -2.45 2.97 -22.76
N ASN A 110 -1.90 4.13 -23.09
CA ASN A 110 -2.21 4.88 -24.32
C ASN A 110 -1.48 4.34 -25.56
N ASN A 111 -0.47 3.49 -25.38
CA ASN A 111 0.29 2.82 -26.43
C ASN A 111 0.73 1.44 -25.92
N LYS A 112 -0.19 0.47 -26.00
CA LYS A 112 -0.02 -0.87 -25.42
C LYS A 112 0.92 -1.74 -26.23
#